data_AF-A0A090IL02-F1
#
_entry.id   AF-A0A090IL02-F1
#
_cell.length_a   1.000
_cell.length_b   1.000
_cell.length_c   1.000
_cell.angle_alpha   90.00
_cell.angle_beta   90.00
_cell.angle_gamma   90.00
#
_symmetry.space_group_name_H-M   'P 1'
#
loop_
_entity.id
_entity.type
_entity.pdbx_description
1 polymer ?
#
loop_
_entity_poly.entity_id
_entity_poly.type
_entity_poly.pdbx_seq_one_letter_code
_entity_poly.pdbx_strand_id
1 'polypeptide(L)' 'MITLLSIDSHFPFYQWPYEAFQGLVFSLAWGFGFSVGFSYLVSAVFILVFLAIVFAIGSTISRCFFERK' A
#
# COMPACT_ATOMS: atom_id res chain seq x y z
N MET A 1 2.23 -2.99 -20.79
CA MET A 1 2.02 -1.58 -20.36
C MET A 1 2.97 -1.22 -19.22
N ILE A 2 3.04 -2.00 -18.13
CA ILE A 2 4.02 -1.78 -17.04
C ILE A 2 5.48 -1.93 -17.51
N THR A 3 5.74 -2.88 -18.42
CA THR A 3 7.08 -3.14 -18.98
C THR A 3 7.61 -2.07 -19.92
N LEU A 4 6.75 -1.20 -20.47
CA LEU A 4 7.18 -0.09 -21.33
C LEU A 4 7.53 1.16 -20.51
N LEU A 5 6.94 1.32 -19.32
CA LEU A 5 7.27 2.38 -18.38
C LEU A 5 8.59 2.14 -17.63
N SER A 6 9.05 0.89 -17.56
CA SER A 6 10.28 0.49 -16.87
C SER A 6 11.56 0.60 -17.72
N ILE A 7 11.44 0.89 -19.02
CA ILE A 7 12.59 0.94 -19.94
C ILE A 7 13.17 2.36 -20.05
N ASP A 8 12.34 3.40 -19.90
CA ASP A 8 12.73 4.79 -20.14
C ASP A 8 12.94 5.61 -18.85
N SER A 9 12.34 5.21 -17.74
CA SER A 9 12.32 6.06 -16.56
C SER A 9 13.40 5.67 -15.57
N HIS A 10 14.24 6.65 -15.20
CA HIS A 10 15.04 6.71 -13.97
C HIS A 10 14.22 6.54 -12.67
N PHE A 11 13.05 5.90 -12.72
CA PHE A 11 12.17 5.61 -11.60
C PHE A 11 12.29 4.13 -11.23
N PRO A 12 13.11 3.79 -10.24
CA PRO A 12 13.17 2.44 -9.71
C PRO A 12 11.81 2.09 -9.07
N PHE A 13 10.95 1.41 -9.83
CA PHE A 13 9.64 0.92 -9.38
C PHE A 13 9.71 0.06 -8.11
N TYR A 14 10.86 -0.56 -7.86
CA TYR A 14 11.12 -1.32 -6.63
C TYR A 14 11.31 -0.43 -5.39
N GLN A 15 11.81 0.80 -5.55
CA GLN A 15 11.98 1.75 -4.44
C GLN A 15 10.68 2.48 -4.10
N TRP A 16 9.79 2.65 -5.07
CA TRP A 16 8.49 3.30 -4.89
C TRP A 16 7.66 2.79 -3.68
N PRO A 17 7.49 1.47 -3.45
CA PRO A 17 6.75 0.99 -2.27
C PRO A 17 7.43 1.37 -0.95
N TYR A 18 8.76 1.40 -0.92
CA TYR A 18 9.51 1.84 0.26
C TYR A 18 9.36 3.35 0.50
N GLU A 19 9.43 4.16 -0.56
CA GLU A 19 9.22 5.61 -0.48
C GLU A 19 7.79 5.95 -0.04
N ALA A 20 6.79 5.25 -0.57
CA ALA A 20 5.39 5.41 -0.17
C ALA A 20 5.19 5.04 1.32
N PHE A 21 5.83 3.97 1.80
CA PHE A 21 5.78 3.59 3.21
C PHE A 21 6.40 4.67 4.12
N GLN A 22 7.59 5.17 3.75
CA GLN A 22 8.25 6.25 4.48
C GLN A 22 7.43 7.54 4.50
N GLY A 23 6.78 7.90 3.38
CA GLY A 23 5.85 9.03 3.32
C GLY A 23 4.63 8.86 4.23
N LEU A 24 4.11 7.63 4.36
CA LEU A 24 3.00 7.30 5.26
C LEU A 24 3.43 7.43 6.73
N VAL A 25 4.59 6.84 7.09
CA VAL A 25 5.19 6.98 8.43
C VAL A 25 5.44 8.45 8.77
N PHE A 26 5.98 9.22 7.82
CA PHE A 26 6.21 10.65 7.97
C PHE A 26 4.90 11.40 8.22
N SER A 27 3.87 11.15 7.40
CA SER A 27 2.56 11.78 7.55
C SER A 27 1.89 11.45 8.89
N LEU A 28 2.11 10.24 9.42
CA LEU A 28 1.65 9.86 10.76
C LEU A 28 2.45 10.55 11.87
N ALA A 29 3.77 10.57 11.77
CA ALA A 29 4.66 11.18 12.77
C ALA A 29 4.46 12.70 12.84
N TRP A 30 4.41 13.37 11.69
CA TRP A 30 4.26 14.82 11.59
C TRP A 30 2.81 15.29 11.60
N GLY A 31 1.89 14.57 10.96
CA GLY A 31 0.48 14.96 10.88
C GLY A 31 -0.29 14.67 12.17
N PHE A 32 0.05 13.59 12.88
CA PHE A 32 -0.63 13.19 14.12
C PHE A 32 0.20 13.49 15.38
N GLY A 33 1.48 13.86 15.23
CA GLY A 33 2.38 14.16 16.35
C GLY A 33 2.87 12.94 17.12
N PHE A 34 2.81 11.74 16.53
CA PHE A 34 3.27 10.51 17.18
C PHE A 34 4.80 10.40 17.23
N SER A 35 5.30 9.77 18.31
CA SER A 35 6.71 9.38 18.41
C SER A 35 7.08 8.46 17.25
N VAL A 36 8.29 8.63 16.72
CA VAL A 36 8.79 7.94 15.51
C VAL A 36 8.54 6.43 15.57
N GLY A 37 8.80 5.79 16.71
CA GLY A 37 8.56 4.35 16.89
C GLY A 37 7.08 3.93 16.81
N PHE A 38 6.17 4.78 17.31
CA PHE A 38 4.73 4.51 17.26
C PHE A 38 4.19 4.67 15.84
N SER A 39 4.71 5.63 15.08
CA SER A 39 4.33 5.85 13.67
C SER A 39 4.68 4.66 12.78
N TYR A 40 5.80 3.97 13.03
CA TYR A 40 6.14 2.72 12.33
C TYR A 40 5.14 1.60 12.62
N LEU A 41 4.76 1.41 13.90
CA LEU A 41 3.77 0.40 14.29
C LEU A 41 2.40 0.69 13.64
N VAL A 42 1.94 1.94 13.71
CA VAL A 42 0.65 2.35 13.14
C VAL A 42 0.65 2.20 11.61
N SER A 43 1.73 2.60 10.94
CA SER A 43 1.86 2.44 9.49
C SER A 43 1.81 0.97 9.05
N ALA A 44 2.50 0.08 9.78
CA ALA A 44 2.47 -1.36 9.51
C ALA A 44 1.06 -1.95 9.69
N VAL A 45 0.37 -1.58 10.78
CA VAL A 45 -1.02 -2.00 11.02
C VAL A 45 -1.94 -1.47 9.92
N PHE A 46 -1.76 -0.21 9.50
CA PHE A 46 -2.57 0.40 8.45
C PHE A 46 -2.44 -0.35 7.12
N ILE A 47 -1.22 -0.74 6.73
CA ILE A 47 -1.00 -1.54 5.53
C ILE A 47 -1.63 -2.92 5.64
N LEU A 48 -1.52 -3.59 6.79
CA LEU A 48 -2.15 -4.89 7.00
C LEU A 48 -3.67 -4.82 6.90
N VAL A 49 -4.29 -3.79 7.49
CA VAL A 49 -5.73 -3.55 7.40
C VAL A 49 -6.13 -3.25 5.96
N PHE A 50 -5.38 -2.40 5.27
CA PHE A 50 -5.64 -2.08 3.87
C PHE A 50 -5.55 -3.33 2.98
N LEU A 51 -4.53 -4.17 3.18
CA LEU A 51 -4.37 -5.44 2.47
C LEU A 51 -5.53 -6.40 2.75
N ALA A 52 -5.97 -6.50 4.01
CA ALA A 52 -7.12 -7.31 4.40
C ALA A 52 -8.42 -6.82 3.75
N ILE A 53 -8.64 -5.50 3.68
CA ILE A 53 -9.81 -4.91 3.01
C ILE A 53 -9.78 -5.20 1.52
N VAL A 54 -8.64 -4.97 0.84
CA VAL A 54 -8.50 -5.25 -0.59
C VAL A 54 -8.69 -6.75 -0.86
N PHE A 55 -8.17 -7.61 0.00
CA PHE A 55 -8.38 -9.05 -0.09
C PHE A 55 -9.86 -9.43 0.11
N ALA A 56 -10.54 -8.85 1.09
CA ALA A 56 -11.97 -9.07 1.33
C ALA A 56 -12.82 -8.61 0.14
N ILE A 57 -12.55 -7.42 -0.40
CA ILE A 57 -13.21 -6.88 -1.59
C ILE A 57 -12.92 -7.78 -2.80
N GLY A 58 -11.66 -8.14 -3.02
CA GLY A 58 -11.25 -9.03 -4.12
C GLY A 58 -11.91 -10.42 -4.02
N SER A 59 -11.99 -10.99 -2.82
CA SER A 59 -12.69 -12.26 -2.58
C SER A 59 -14.19 -12.16 -2.83
N THR A 60 -14.80 -11.03 -2.47
CA THR A 60 -16.22 -10.76 -2.71
C THR A 60 -16.49 -10.61 -4.21
N ILE A 61 -15.65 -9.85 -4.91
CA ILE A 61 -15.72 -9.69 -6.38
C ILE A 61 -15.50 -11.04 -7.06
N SER A 62 -14.51 -11.82 -6.63
CA SER A 62 -14.23 -13.14 -7.20
C SER A 62 -15.40 -14.10 -7.03
N ARG A 63 -16.06 -14.09 -5.86
CA ARG A 63 -17.26 -14.91 -5.63
C ARG A 63 -18.42 -14.46 -6.50
N CYS A 64 -18.66 -13.16 -6.57
CA CYS A 64 -19.72 -12.58 -7.40
C CYS A 64 -19.50 -12.85 -8.91
N PHE A 65 -18.24 -12.86 -9.34
CA PHE A 65 -17.88 -13.20 -10.73
C PHE A 65 -17.99 -14.71 -11.02
N PHE A 66 -17.75 -15.57 -10.02
CA PHE A 66 -17.90 -17.01 -10.14
C PHE A 66 -19.37 -17.45 -10.12
N GLU A 67 -20.23 -16.81 -9.33
CA GLU A 67 -21.70 -17.03 -9.35
C GLU A 67 -22.38 -16.56 -10.65
N ARG A 68 -21.74 -15.66 -11.39
CA ARG A 68 -22.26 -15.11 -12.65
C ARG A 68 -21.83 -15.91 -13.90
N LYS A 69 -21.10 -17.01 -13.73
CA LYS A 69 -20.60 -17.86 -14.82
C LYS A 69 -21.27 -19.22 -14.80
#